data_AF-D2KUY8-F1
#
_entry.id   AF-D2KUY8-F1
#
_cell.length_a   1.000
_cell.length_b   1.000
_cell.length_c   1.000
_cell.angle_alpha   90.00
_cell.angle_beta   90.00
_cell.angle_gamma   90.00
#
_symmetry.space_group_name_H-M   'P 1'
#
loop_
_entity.id
_entity.type
_entity.pdbx_description
1 polymer ?
#
loop_
_entity_poly.entity_id
_entity_poly.type
_entity_poly.pdbx_seq_one_letter_code
_entity_poly.pdbx_strand_id
1 'polypeptide(L)' 'GQEVEANLMKQCTEYLNLGGPCGNSGKATCIKLYENITKTTPSYCKCKDLVEKVKITGRCDCRKRKC' A
#
# COMPACT_ATOMS: atom_id res chain seq x y z
N GLY A 1 -31.26 -20.08 -4.59
CA GLY A 1 -31.51 -18.99 -3.63
C GLY A 1 -30.25 -18.16 -3.56
N GLN A 2 -30.39 -16.84 -3.69
CA GLN A 2 -29.37 -15.80 -3.89
C GLN A 2 -27.98 -16.10 -3.30
N GLU A 3 -27.02 -16.34 -4.20
CA GLU A 3 -25.61 -16.06 -3.94
C GLU A 3 -25.49 -14.54 -3.83
N VAL A 4 -25.37 -14.05 -2.60
CA VAL A 4 -25.07 -12.64 -2.34
C VAL A 4 -23.62 -12.44 -2.80
N GLU A 5 -23.44 -12.14 -4.09
CA GLU A 5 -22.26 -11.43 -4.58
C GLU A 5 -22.23 -10.09 -3.84
N ALA A 6 -21.66 -10.10 -2.64
CA ALA A 6 -21.15 -8.91 -2.02
C ALA A 6 -20.22 -8.31 -3.07
N ASN A 7 -20.62 -7.16 -3.62
CA ASN A 7 -19.79 -6.29 -4.46
C ASN A 7 -18.55 -5.90 -3.66
N LEU A 8 -17.63 -6.83 -3.45
CA LEU A 8 -16.26 -6.61 -3.04
C LEU A 8 -15.63 -5.94 -4.25
N MET A 9 -15.84 -4.62 -4.36
CA MET A 9 -15.06 -3.77 -5.25
C MET A 9 -13.61 -4.22 -5.09
N LYS A 10 -13.04 -4.80 -6.16
CA LYS A 10 -11.69 -5.37 -6.14
C LYS A 10 -10.76 -4.29 -5.58
N GLN A 11 -10.34 -4.44 -4.32
CA GLN A 11 -9.43 -3.49 -3.71
C GLN A 11 -8.10 -3.65 -4.43
N CYS A 12 -7.72 -2.68 -5.26
CA CYS A 12 -6.38 -2.64 -5.81
C CYS A 12 -5.40 -2.37 -4.70
N THR A 13 -4.81 -3.45 -4.21
CA THR A 13 -3.80 -3.44 -3.16
C THR A 13 -2.44 -3.55 -3.82
N GLU A 14 -1.66 -2.49 -3.75
CA GLU A 14 -0.30 -2.44 -4.27
C GLU A 14 0.70 -2.51 -3.12
N TYR A 15 1.70 -3.38 -3.29
CA TYR A 15 2.81 -3.51 -2.35
C TYR A 15 4.07 -2.89 -2.96
N LEU A 16 4.60 -1.88 -2.29
CA LEU A 16 5.79 -1.14 -2.75
C LEU A 16 6.88 -1.22 -1.69
N ASN A 17 8.11 -1.51 -2.09
CA ASN A 17 9.24 -1.55 -1.17
C ASN A 17 9.94 -0.19 -1.14
N LEU A 18 10.29 0.28 0.05
CA LEU A 18 11.11 1.47 0.28
C LEU A 18 12.59 1.07 0.37
N GLY A 19 13.49 2.01 0.04
CA GLY A 19 14.94 1.81 0.14
C GLY A 19 15.49 1.73 1.57
N GLY A 20 14.68 2.12 2.55
CA GLY A 20 14.98 2.13 3.98
C GLY A 20 13.71 1.99 4.83
N PRO A 21 13.81 2.05 6.16
CA PRO A 21 12.67 1.89 7.06
C PRO A 21 11.60 2.97 6.86
N CYS A 22 10.39 2.71 7.34
CA CYS A 22 9.27 3.64 7.31
C CYS A 22 9.60 4.95 8.05
N GLY A 23 10.04 4.85 9.31
CA GLY A 23 10.16 6.02 10.19
C GLY A 23 8.86 6.84 10.25
N ASN A 24 8.97 8.14 10.60
CA ASN A 24 7.80 9.02 10.73
C ASN A 24 7.19 9.43 9.37
N SER A 25 7.98 9.39 8.29
CA SER A 25 7.55 9.83 6.95
C SER A 25 7.13 8.69 6.03
N GLY A 26 7.28 7.43 6.43
CA GLY A 26 7.09 6.26 5.57
C GLY A 26 5.72 6.18 4.92
N LYS A 27 4.66 6.53 5.67
CA LYS A 27 3.29 6.59 5.12
C LYS A 27 3.18 7.63 3.99
N ALA A 28 3.74 8.82 4.18
CA ALA A 28 3.71 9.86 3.16
C ALA A 28 4.54 9.47 1.93
N THR A 29 5.68 8.82 2.12
CA THR A 29 6.50 8.25 1.04
C THR A 29 5.72 7.19 0.26
N CYS A 30 5.00 6.30 0.95
CA CYS A 30 4.16 5.28 0.31
C CYS A 30 3.05 5.88 -0.55
N ILE A 31 2.38 6.93 -0.06
CA ILE A 31 1.34 7.63 -0.83
C ILE A 31 1.94 8.23 -2.10
N LYS A 32 3.05 8.97 -1.98
CA LYS A 32 3.73 9.58 -3.15
C LYS A 32 4.19 8.55 -4.16
N LEU A 33 4.74 7.43 -3.71
CA LEU A 33 5.16 6.33 -4.59
C LEU A 33 3.96 5.72 -5.31
N TYR A 34 2.88 5.43 -4.60
CA TYR A 34 1.66 4.90 -5.18
C TYR A 34 1.06 5.86 -6.22
N GLU A 35 0.99 7.15 -5.90
CA GLU A 35 0.52 8.19 -6.83
C GLU A 35 1.41 8.31 -8.07
N ASN A 36 2.73 8.18 -7.91
CA ASN A 36 3.65 8.26 -9.04
C ASN A 36 3.48 7.07 -10.00
N ILE A 37 3.33 5.86 -9.46
CA ILE A 37 3.21 4.62 -10.25
C ILE A 37 1.82 4.49 -10.86
N THR A 38 0.77 4.63 -10.05
CA THR A 38 -0.61 4.37 -10.50
C THR A 38 -1.28 5.60 -11.10
N LYS A 39 -0.66 6.79 -11.00
CA LYS A 39 -1.25 8.09 -11.37
C LYS A 39 -2.56 8.39 -10.64
N THR A 40 -2.80 7.77 -9.49
CA THR A 40 -4.03 7.93 -8.72
C THR A 40 -3.79 7.98 -7.22
N THR A 41 -4.65 8.69 -6.49
CA THR A 41 -4.56 8.79 -5.03
C THR A 41 -5.11 7.53 -4.35
N PRO A 42 -4.34 6.89 -3.46
CA PRO A 42 -4.80 5.74 -2.71
C PRO A 42 -5.82 6.19 -1.66
N SER A 43 -6.86 5.37 -1.45
CA SER A 43 -7.82 5.58 -0.36
C SER A 43 -7.24 5.24 1.02
N TYR A 44 -6.19 4.42 1.05
CA TYR A 44 -5.49 4.01 2.26
C TYR A 44 -4.05 3.66 1.90
N CYS A 45 -3.09 4.05 2.75
CA CYS A 45 -1.74 3.51 2.72
C CYS A 45 -1.27 3.31 4.15
N LYS A 46 -0.54 2.21 4.38
CA LYS A 46 0.29 2.01 5.56
C LYS A 46 1.70 1.66 5.12
N CYS A 47 2.66 1.99 5.98
CA CYS A 47 4.03 1.53 5.87
C CYS A 47 4.30 0.56 7.02
N LYS A 48 4.97 -0.55 6.75
CA LYS A 48 5.41 -1.53 7.74
C LYS A 48 6.90 -1.78 7.60
N ASP A 49 7.63 -1.74 8.69
CA ASP A 49 9.04 -2.15 8.68
C ASP A 49 9.14 -3.67 8.60
N LEU A 50 9.92 -4.14 7.62
CA LEU A 50 10.36 -5.51 7.46
C LEU A 50 11.79 -5.62 7.95
N VAL A 51 12.01 -6.45 8.97
CA VAL A 51 13.35 -6.74 9.48
C VAL A 51 13.88 -7.98 8.78
N GLU A 52 14.80 -7.80 7.84
CA GLU A 52 15.46 -8.88 7.13
C GLU A 52 16.89 -9.01 7.61
N LYS A 53 17.16 -9.96 8.53
CA LYS A 53 18.45 -10.43 9.10
C LYS A 53 19.53 -9.37 9.46
N VAL A 54 19.85 -8.44 8.57
CA VAL A 54 20.87 -7.39 8.66
C VAL A 54 20.32 -5.98 8.36
N LYS A 55 19.13 -5.84 7.74
CA LYS A 55 18.58 -4.55 7.31
C LYS A 55 17.09 -4.42 7.63
N ILE A 56 16.66 -3.18 7.89
CA ILE A 56 15.24 -2.82 8.00
C ILE A 56 14.82 -2.10 6.72
N THR A 57 13.76 -2.59 6.07
CA THR A 57 13.17 -1.99 4.88
C THR A 57 11.69 -1.71 5.11
N GLY A 58 11.21 -0.54 4.72
CA GLY A 58 9.80 -0.20 4.79
C GLY A 58 9.05 -0.82 3.63
N ARG A 59 7.88 -1.40 3.88
CA ARG A 59 6.96 -1.91 2.86
C ARG A 59 5.63 -1.18 2.96
N CYS A 60 5.20 -0.64 1.83
CA CYS A 60 3.91 -0.03 1.64
C CYS A 60 2.84 -1.08 1.36
N ASP A 61 1.67 -0.91 1.95
CA ASP A 61 0.42 -1.56 1.56
C ASP A 61 -0.58 -0.43 1.33
N CYS A 62 -0.80 -0.14 0.05
CA CYS A 62 -1.63 0.95 -0.42
C CYS A 62 -2.82 0.39 -1.18
N ARG A 63 -4.01 0.95 -0.91
CA ARG A 63 -5.28 0.43 -1.43
C ARG A 63 -6.09 1.53 -2.05
N LYS A 64 -6.74 1.21 -3.16
CA LYS A 64 -7.78 2.04 -3.77
C LYS A 64 -9.11 1.29 -3.75
N ARG A 65 -10.19 2.04 -3.47
CA ARG A 65 -11.56 1.50 -3.48
C ARG A 65 -12.08 1.17 -4.88
N LYS A 66 -11.49 1.76 -5.92
CA LYS A 66 -11.82 1.49 -7.32
C LYS A 66 -10.57 1.52 -8.19
N CYS A 67 -10.31 0.39 -8.81
CA CYS A 67 -9.63 0.26 -10.08
C CYS A 67 -10.70 -0.14 -11.11
#